data_AF-F3QK97-F1
#
_entry.id   AF-F3QK97-F1
#
_cell.length_a   1.000
_cell.length_b   1.000
_cell.length_c   1.000
_cell.angle_alpha   90.00
_cell.angle_beta   90.00
_cell.angle_gamma   90.00
#
_symmetry.space_group_name_H-M   'P 1'
#
loop_
_entity.id
_entity.type
_entity.pdbx_description
1 polymer ?
#
loop_
_entity_poly.entity_id
_entity_poly.type
_entity_poly.pdbx_seq_one_letter_code
_entity_poly.pdbx_strand_id
1 'polypeptide(L)'
;MVRIIKEGKYKPQPVRRVMIPKEEKGKFRPLGIPTAVDRFVQQAIAQKLSEEYEPILANIAMDSDQIEAVRQPSMRHLKMPMRAMNG
;
A
#
# COMPACT_ATOMS: atom_id res chain seq x y z
N MET A 1 0.20 -29.19 12.96
CA MET A 1 -0.11 -27.94 12.23
C MET A 1 -0.78 -28.19 10.87
N VAL A 2 -0.10 -28.76 9.87
CA VAL A 2 -0.67 -28.95 8.52
C VAL A 2 -2.00 -29.72 8.53
N ARG A 3 -2.11 -30.76 9.35
CA ARG A 3 -3.33 -31.55 9.50
C ARG A 3 -4.54 -30.72 9.98
N ILE A 4 -4.38 -29.88 11.00
CA ILE A 4 -5.48 -29.04 11.52
C ILE A 4 -5.88 -27.93 10.55
N ILE A 5 -4.95 -27.44 9.72
CA ILE A 5 -5.25 -26.50 8.64
C ILE A 5 -6.08 -27.22 7.57
N LYS A 6 -5.62 -28.38 7.11
CA LYS A 6 -6.34 -29.18 6.09
C LYS A 6 -7.73 -29.61 6.55
N GLU A 7 -7.89 -29.89 7.83
CA GLU A 7 -9.19 -30.23 8.44
C GLU A 7 -10.06 -29.00 8.74
N GLY A 8 -9.61 -27.76 8.42
CA GLY A 8 -10.36 -26.52 8.68
C GLY A 8 -10.51 -26.17 10.17
N LYS A 9 -9.73 -26.81 11.05
CA LYS A 9 -9.79 -26.64 12.52
C LYS A 9 -8.80 -25.61 13.06
N TYR A 10 -7.96 -25.02 12.19
CA TYR A 10 -7.02 -23.99 12.59
C TYR A 10 -7.76 -22.74 13.08
N LYS A 11 -7.44 -22.27 14.29
CA LYS A 11 -7.94 -21.03 14.87
C LYS A 11 -6.77 -20.10 15.17
N PRO A 12 -6.68 -18.93 14.53
CA PRO A 12 -5.65 -17.94 14.84
C PRO A 12 -5.73 -17.49 16.30
N GLN A 13 -4.58 -17.15 16.88
CA GLN A 13 -4.55 -16.61 18.23
C GLN A 13 -4.81 -15.10 18.23
N PRO A 14 -5.28 -14.52 19.37
CA PRO A 14 -5.47 -13.09 19.49
C PRO A 14 -4.19 -12.30 19.19
N VAL A 15 -4.33 -11.25 18.38
CA VAL A 15 -3.22 -10.37 18.00
C VAL A 15 -2.85 -9.44 19.16
N ARG A 16 -1.55 -9.38 19.50
CA ARG A 16 -1.06 -8.49 20.55
C ARG A 16 -0.98 -7.05 20.04
N ARG A 17 -1.55 -6.09 20.78
CA ARG A 17 -1.44 -4.67 20.46
C ARG A 17 -0.18 -4.05 21.09
N VAL A 18 0.55 -3.28 20.30
CA VAL A 18 1.72 -2.49 20.71
C VAL A 18 1.59 -1.09 20.15
N MET A 19 1.85 -0.08 20.97
CA MET A 19 1.94 1.31 20.50
C MET A 19 3.36 1.59 20.04
N ILE A 20 3.55 1.96 18.78
CA ILE A 20 4.84 2.41 18.25
C ILE A 20 4.78 3.91 17.95
N PRO A 21 5.83 4.68 18.29
CA PRO A 21 5.82 6.12 18.08
C PRO A 21 5.76 6.46 16.59
N LYS A 22 5.08 7.56 16.27
CA LYS A 22 5.23 8.24 14.97
C LYS A 22 6.43 9.20 15.05
N GLU A 23 6.85 9.71 13.90
CA GLU A 23 7.88 10.75 13.80
C GLU A 23 7.44 12.03 14.53
N GLU A 24 6.15 12.38 14.42
CA GLU A 24 5.55 13.46 15.18
C GLU A 24 5.50 13.12 16.68
N LYS A 25 6.11 13.99 17.50
CA LYS A 25 6.23 13.82 18.95
C LYS A 25 4.85 13.68 19.61
N GLY A 26 4.72 12.67 20.48
CA GLY A 26 3.49 12.40 21.24
C GLY A 26 2.41 11.65 20.47
N LYS A 27 2.59 11.38 19.17
CA LYS A 27 1.67 10.56 18.39
C LYS A 27 2.17 9.11 18.32
N PHE A 28 1.24 8.17 18.39
CA PHE A 28 1.52 6.74 18.32
C PHE A 28 0.62 6.08 17.29
N ARG A 29 1.11 5.01 16.64
CA ARG A 29 0.31 4.13 15.80
C ARG A 29 0.19 2.75 16.47
N PRO A 30 -1.01 2.14 16.50
CA PRO A 30 -1.17 0.79 16.99
C PRO A 30 -0.58 -0.20 15.98
N LEU A 31 0.21 -1.16 16.47
CA LEU A 31 0.70 -2.31 15.73
C LEU A 31 0.08 -3.58 16.30
N GLY A 32 -0.50 -4.39 15.42
CA GLY A 32 -0.94 -5.74 15.75
C GLY A 32 0.18 -6.74 15.46
N ILE A 33 0.65 -7.46 16.48
CA ILE A 33 1.69 -8.48 16.34
C ILE A 33 1.04 -9.85 16.51
N PRO A 34 0.89 -10.64 15.43
CA PRO A 34 0.39 -12.02 15.51
C PRO A 34 1.43 -12.94 16.14
N THR A 35 1.04 -14.16 16.50
CA THR A 35 2.01 -15.18 16.94
C THR A 35 2.94 -15.60 15.79
N ALA A 36 4.06 -16.25 16.10
CA ALA A 36 4.99 -16.73 15.07
C ALA A 36 4.31 -17.71 14.09
N VAL A 37 3.43 -18.58 14.61
CA VAL A 37 2.68 -19.54 13.82
C VAL A 37 1.67 -18.83 12.90
N ASP A 38 0.95 -17.83 13.42
CA ASP A 38 0.01 -17.04 12.61
C ASP A 38 0.74 -16.28 11.49
N ARG A 39 1.90 -15.69 11.77
CA ARG A 39 2.70 -15.01 10.75
C ARG A 39 3.19 -15.97 9.67
N PHE A 40 3.60 -17.19 10.05
CA PHE A 40 3.99 -18.21 9.09
C PHE A 40 2.83 -18.59 8.16
N VAL A 41 1.63 -18.82 8.71
CA VAL A 41 0.43 -19.14 7.92
C VAL A 41 0.05 -17.97 7.01
N GLN A 42 0.05 -16.74 7.54
CA GLN A 42 -0.21 -15.53 6.75
C GLN A 42 0.79 -15.38 5.60
N GLN A 43 2.08 -15.64 5.82
CA GLN A 43 3.10 -15.55 4.79
C GLN A 43 2.91 -16.60 3.69
N ALA A 44 2.53 -17.83 4.05
CA ALA A 44 2.25 -18.87 3.08
C ALA A 44 1.04 -18.53 2.18
N ILE A 45 -0.01 -17.95 2.77
CA ILE A 45 -1.17 -17.45 2.02
C ILE A 45 -0.74 -16.29 1.10
N ALA A 46 0.02 -15.33 1.63
CA ALA A 46 0.49 -14.18 0.86
C ALA A 46 1.30 -14.58 -0.36
N GLN A 47 2.19 -15.57 -0.25
CA GLN A 47 2.97 -16.08 -1.39
C GLN A 47 2.06 -16.58 -2.52
N LYS A 48 1.01 -17.33 -2.19
CA LYS A 48 0.07 -17.85 -3.21
C LYS A 48 -0.79 -16.75 -3.82
N LEU A 49 -1.27 -15.82 -3.01
CA LEU A 49 -2.04 -14.69 -3.52
C LEU A 49 -1.18 -13.77 -4.40
N SER A 50 0.07 -13.51 -4.03
CA SER A 50 0.98 -12.72 -4.86
C SER A 50 1.19 -13.38 -6.23
N GLU A 51 1.41 -14.70 -6.31
CA GLU A 51 1.54 -15.40 -7.59
C GLU A 51 0.32 -15.18 -8.51
N GLU A 52 -0.90 -15.14 -7.95
CA GLU A 52 -2.13 -15.01 -8.73
C GLU A 52 -2.50 -13.56 -9.07
N TYR A 53 -2.28 -12.63 -8.14
CA TYR A 53 -2.78 -11.26 -8.25
C TYR A 53 -1.73 -10.25 -8.71
N GLU A 54 -0.44 -10.52 -8.56
CA GLU A 54 0.60 -9.57 -8.99
C GLU A 54 0.48 -9.17 -10.47
N PRO A 55 0.22 -10.10 -11.43
CA PRO A 55 0.04 -9.72 -12.83
C PRO A 55 -1.18 -8.82 -13.06
N ILE A 56 -2.27 -9.04 -12.32
CA ILE A 56 -3.51 -8.26 -12.43
C ILE A 56 -3.29 -6.85 -11.87
N LEU A 57 -2.65 -6.76 -10.70
CA LEU A 57 -2.34 -5.49 -10.05
C LEU A 57 -1.34 -4.68 -10.87
N ALA A 58 -0.34 -5.33 -11.48
CA ALA A 58 0.61 -4.68 -12.37
C ALA A 58 -0.11 -4.03 -13.57
N ASN A 59 -1.04 -4.73 -14.21
CA ASN A 59 -1.80 -4.17 -15.33
C ASN A 59 -2.63 -2.94 -14.90
N ILE A 60 -3.34 -3.03 -13.78
CA ILE A 60 -4.12 -1.90 -13.24
C ILE A 60 -3.22 -0.70 -12.91
N ALA A 61 -2.04 -0.96 -12.33
CA ALA A 61 -1.07 0.09 -12.00
C ALA A 61 -0.57 0.80 -13.26
N MET A 62 -0.18 0.04 -14.29
CA MET A 62 0.27 0.61 -15.57
C MET A 62 -0.83 1.44 -16.26
N ASP A 63 -2.09 0.99 -16.17
CA ASP A 63 -3.24 1.74 -16.70
C ASP A 63 -3.54 3.00 -15.88
N SER A 64 -3.30 2.97 -14.55
CA SER A 64 -3.49 4.13 -13.69
C SER A 64 -2.44 5.22 -13.91
N ASP A 65 -1.20 4.85 -14.26
CA ASP A 65 -0.15 5.79 -14.64
C ASP A 65 -0.52 6.54 -15.93
N GLN A 66 -1.23 5.88 -16.86
CA GLN A 66 -1.80 6.51 -18.06
C GLN A 66 -2.93 7.49 -17.72
N ILE A 67 -3.73 7.21 -16.69
CA ILE A 67 -4.81 8.09 -16.21
C ILE A 67 -4.25 9.33 -15.49
N GLU A 68 -3.15 9.18 -14.73
CA GLU A 68 -2.51 10.30 -14.04
C GLU A 68 -1.87 11.29 -15.03
N ALA A 69 -1.32 10.79 -16.15
CA ALA A 69 -0.82 11.61 -17.26
C ALA A 69 -1.92 12.43 -17.96
N VAL A 70 -3.16 11.94 -17.98
CA VAL A 70 -4.32 12.65 -18.56
C VAL A 70 -4.94 13.65 -17.57
N ARG A 71 -4.75 13.45 -16.25
CA ARG A 71 -5.35 14.28 -15.20
C ARG A 71 -4.66 15.64 -14.98
N GLN A 72 -3.55 15.91 -15.68
CA GLN A 72 -2.96 17.26 -15.77
C GLN A 72 -3.13 17.92 -17.15
N PRO A 73 -4.32 18.42 -17.49
CA PRO A 73 -4.46 19.50 -18.46
C PRO A 73 -4.74 20.82 -17.72
N SER A 74 -3.91 21.83 -18.00
CA SER A 74 -4.15 23.27 -17.80
C SER A 74 -3.92 23.87 -16.40
N MET A 75 -2.77 24.55 -16.26
CA MET A 75 -2.73 26.00 -15.95
C MET A 75 -1.28 26.51 -16.03
N ARG A 76 -0.82 26.83 -17.25
CA ARG A 76 0.18 27.90 -17.46
C ARG A 76 -0.40 28.89 -18.44
N HIS A 77 -1.38 29.64 -17.95
CA HIS A 77 -1.75 30.92 -18.55
C HIS A 77 -0.52 31.84 -18.51
N LEU A 78 -0.12 32.28 -19.70
CA LEU A 78 0.17 33.67 -19.99
C LEU A 78 1.23 34.38 -19.13
N LYS A 79 2.49 34.31 -19.55
CA LYS A 79 3.38 35.47 -19.45
C LYS A 79 3.71 35.94 -20.86
N MET A 80 2.93 36.90 -21.38
CA MET A 80 3.38 37.71 -22.50
C MET A 80 4.59 38.54 -22.04
N PRO A 81 5.68 38.64 -22.81
CA PRO A 81 6.79 39.51 -22.45
C PRO A 81 6.36 40.96 -22.60
N MET A 82 6.29 41.67 -21.47
CA MET A 82 6.08 43.12 -21.42
C MET A 82 7.32 43.79 -22.00
N ARG A 83 7.18 44.32 -23.23
CA ARG A 83 8.23 45.09 -23.91
C ARG A 83 8.43 46.39 -23.13
N ALA A 84 9.60 46.54 -22.51
CA ALA A 84 10.00 47.79 -21.89
C ALA A 84 10.12 48.88 -22.99
N MET A 85 9.24 49.87 -22.93
CA MET A 85 9.45 51.18 -23.53
C MET A 85 10.60 51.84 -22.78
N ASN A 86 11.74 52.01 -23.44
CA ASN A 86 12.75 53.02 -23.18
C ASN A 86 13.39 53.35 -24.54
N GLY A 87 13.14 54.56 -25.02
CA GLY A 87 13.55 55.06 -26.33
C GLY A 87 12.54 56.06 -26.87
#